data_AF-A0A1V5AZZ1-F1
#
_entry.id   AF-A0A1V5AZZ1-F1
#
_cell.length_a   1.000
_cell.length_b   1.000
_cell.length_c   1.000
_cell.angle_alpha   90.00
_cell.angle_beta   90.00
_cell.angle_gamma   90.00
#
_symmetry.space_group_name_H-M   'P 1'
#
loop_
_entity.id
_entity.type
_entity.pdbx_description
1 polymer ?
#
loop_
_entity_poly.entity_id
_entity_poly.type
_entity_poly.pdbx_seq_one_letter_code
_entity_poly.pdbx_strand_id
1 'polypeptide(L)' 'MADCELCTRARPTLFPIKAPVHTLAWPEGAYKGVCDICLENLEKGWQERFGPKPEAKK' A
#
# COMPACT_ATOMS: atom_id res chain seq x y z
N MET A 1 17.87 2.28 -6.98
CA MET A 1 17.12 2.17 -5.70
C MET A 1 15.92 3.07 -5.83
N ALA A 2 14.75 2.63 -5.40
CA ALA A 2 13.53 3.43 -5.47
C ALA A 2 13.09 3.78 -4.04
N ASP A 3 12.57 4.98 -3.89
CA ASP A 3 12.08 5.47 -2.61
C ASP A 3 10.66 4.96 -2.37
N CYS A 4 10.37 4.59 -1.12
CA CYS A 4 9.01 4.24 -0.74
C CYS A 4 8.09 5.45 -0.92
N GLU A 5 7.01 5.29 -1.67
CA GLU A 5 6.02 6.35 -1.97
C GLU A 5 5.26 6.87 -0.72
N LEU A 6 5.43 6.24 0.44
CA LEU A 6 4.80 6.62 1.71
C LEU A 6 5.77 7.26 2.69
N CYS A 7 6.92 6.61 2.93
CA CYS A 7 7.88 7.06 3.94
C CYS A 7 9.17 7.63 3.35
N THR A 8 9.26 7.73 2.02
CA THR A 8 10.38 8.29 1.22
C THR A 8 11.75 7.68 1.51
N ARG A 9 11.80 6.55 2.23
CA ARG A 9 13.03 5.82 2.48
C ARG A 9 13.42 5.01 1.26
N ALA A 10 14.67 5.18 0.83
CA ALA A 10 15.30 4.34 -0.16
C ALA A 10 15.36 2.89 0.35
N ARG A 11 14.74 1.97 -0.38
CA ARG A 11 14.77 0.54 -0.09
C ARG A 11 15.15 -0.25 -1.34
N PRO A 12 15.81 -1.40 -1.20
CA PRO A 12 16.18 -2.24 -2.33
C PRO A 12 14.95 -2.89 -2.99
N THR A 13 13.92 -3.19 -2.20
CA THR A 13 12.70 -3.87 -2.63
C THR A 13 11.48 -3.02 -2.29
N LEU A 14 10.65 -2.76 -3.31
CA LEU A 14 9.35 -2.11 -3.16
C LEU A 14 8.26 -3.05 -3.66
N PHE A 15 7.14 -3.07 -2.94
CA PHE A 15 5.95 -3.85 -3.26
C PHE A 15 4.92 -2.95 -3.96
N PRO A 16 4.42 -3.35 -5.14
CA PRO A 16 3.38 -2.59 -5.83
C PRO A 16 2.03 -2.79 -5.13
N ILE A 17 1.47 -1.72 -4.57
CA ILE A 17 0.10 -1.71 -4.04
C ILE A 17 -0.81 -0.88 -4.93
N LYS A 18 -2.05 -1.36 -5.15
CA LYS A 18 -3.08 -0.58 -5.83
C LYS A 18 -3.75 0.32 -4.79
N ALA A 19 -3.62 1.64 -4.94
CA ALA A 19 -4.28 2.57 -4.03
C ALA A 19 -5.80 2.52 -4.27
N PRO A 20 -6.62 2.25 -3.24
CA PRO A 20 -8.08 2.18 -3.39
C PRO A 20 -8.76 3.56 -3.36
N VAL A 21 -8.04 4.63 -3.04
CA VAL A 21 -8.61 5.96 -2.80
C VAL A 21 -8.34 6.93 -3.96
N HIS A 22 -9.41 7.33 -4.63
CA HIS A 22 -9.48 8.46 -5.55
C HIS A 22 -9.22 9.75 -4.76
N THR A 23 -7.99 10.22 -4.77
CA THR A 23 -7.66 11.59 -4.34
C THR A 23 -7.20 12.35 -5.57
N LEU A 24 -7.33 13.68 -5.58
CA LEU A 24 -7.04 14.51 -6.77
C LEU A 24 -5.61 14.30 -7.34
N ALA A 25 -4.68 13.84 -6.51
CA ALA A 25 -3.31 13.50 -6.90
C ALA A 25 -3.12 12.05 -7.40
N TRP A 26 -4.12 11.17 -7.22
CA TRP A 26 -4.01 9.73 -7.43
C TRP A 26 -5.26 9.19 -8.15
N PRO A 27 -5.23 9.11 -9.49
CA PRO A 27 -6.34 8.52 -10.24
C PRO A 27 -6.52 7.06 -9.85
N GLU A 28 -7.79 6.63 -9.87
CA GLU A 28 -8.22 5.31 -9.41
C GLU A 28 -7.42 4.18 -10.07
N GLY A 29 -6.73 3.39 -9.26
CA GLY A 29 -5.93 2.26 -9.74
C GLY A 29 -4.46 2.55 -10.03
N ALA A 30 -3.92 3.70 -9.62
CA ALA A 30 -2.48 3.92 -9.61
C ALA A 30 -1.75 2.90 -8.70
N TYR A 31 -0.68 2.30 -9.23
CA TYR A 31 0.21 1.43 -8.47
C TYR A 31 1.27 2.27 -7.77
N LYS A 32 1.51 1.97 -6.49
CA LYS A 32 2.54 2.61 -5.66
C LYS A 32 3.55 1.58 -5.17
N GLY A 33 4.83 1.92 -5.24
CA GLY A 33 5.89 1.12 -4.64
C GLY A 33 6.05 1.46 -3.17
N VAL A 34 5.69 0.55 -2.29
CA VAL A 34 5.83 0.71 -0.82
C VAL A 34 6.84 -0.27 -0.26
N CYS A 35 7.51 0.11 0.83
CA CYS A 35 8.38 -0.82 1.54
C CYS A 35 7.57 -1.81 2.39
N ASP A 36 8.25 -2.89 2.80
CA ASP A 36 7.80 -3.90 3.76
C ASP A 36 7.08 -3.32 4.98
N ILE A 37 7.71 -2.35 5.66
CA ILE A 37 7.16 -1.76 6.89
C ILE A 37 5.86 -0.99 6.61
N CYS A 38 5.82 -0.24 5.51
CA CYS A 38 4.64 0.52 5.13
C CYS A 38 3.49 -0.40 4.70
N LEU A 39 3.80 -1.54 4.07
CA LEU A 39 2.82 -2.55 3.72
C LEU A 39 2.15 -3.12 4.98
N GLU A 40 2.92 -3.53 5.99
CA GLU A 40 2.38 -4.05 7.25
C GLU A 40 1.48 -3.03 7.97
N ASN A 41 1.90 -1.77 8.00
CA ASN A 41 1.11 -0.71 8.64
C ASN A 41 -0.18 -0.42 7.87
N LEU A 42 -0.16 -0.50 6.53
CA LEU A 42 -1.36 -0.39 5.72
C LEU A 42 -2.32 -1.56 5.96
N GLU A 43 -1.80 -2.79 6.08
CA GLU A 43 -2.61 -3.96 6.38
C GLU A 43 -3.26 -3.85 7.77
N LYS A 44 -2.51 -3.42 8.78
CA LYS A 44 -3.03 -3.15 10.13
C LYS A 44 -4.12 -2.07 10.09
N GLY A 45 -3.84 -0.91 9.49
CA GLY A 45 -4.81 0.17 9.39
C GLY A 45 -6.05 -0.19 8.57
N TRP A 46 -5.90 -1.06 7.56
CA TRP A 46 -7.02 -1.61 6.80
C TRP A 46 -7.86 -2.55 7.66
N GLN A 47 -7.24 -3.44 8.43
CA GLN A 47 -7.94 -4.33 9.36
C GLN A 47 -8.71 -3.55 10.45
N GLU A 48 -8.11 -2.49 10.99
CA GLU A 48 -8.75 -1.62 11.99
C GLU A 48 -9.97 -0.88 11.42
N ARG A 49 -9.93 -0.44 10.15
CA ARG A 49 -11.00 0.36 9.53
C ARG A 49 -12.08 -0.46 8.86
N PHE A 50 -11.73 -1.58 8.24
CA PHE A 50 -12.62 -2.35 7.37
C PHE A 50 -12.90 -3.78 7.87
N GLY A 51 -12.28 -4.20 8.99
CA GLY A 51 -12.43 -5.55 9.54
C GLY A 51 -11.49 -6.57 8.89
N PRO A 52 -11.63 -7.88 9.16
CA PRO A 52 -10.80 -8.92 8.54
C PRO A 52 -11.05 -8.99 7.03
N LYS A 53 -9.97 -9.09 6.26
CA LYS A 53 -10.04 -9.17 4.80
C LYS A 53 -10.72 -10.49 4.47
N PRO A 54 -11.79 -10.53 3.65
CA PRO A 54 -12.28 -11.80 3.16
C PRO A 54 -11.10 -12.43 2.41
N GLU A 55 -10.58 -13.53 2.95
CA GLU A 55 -9.54 -14.31 2.28
C GLU A 55 -10.03 -14.55 0.86
N ALA A 56 -9.29 -14.02 -0.12
CA ALA A 56 -9.53 -14.35 -1.51
C ALA A 56 -9.27 -15.86 -1.63
N LYS A 57 -10.35 -16.65 -1.55
CA LYS A 57 -10.34 -18.08 -1.85
C LYS A 57 -9.65 -18.24 -3.21
N LYS A 58 -8.52 -18.94 -3.16
CA LYS A 58 -7.75 -19.40 -4.32
C LYS A 58 -8.62 -20.12 -5.33
#